data_AF-A0A356RCN9-F1
#
_entry.id   AF-A0A356RCN9-F1
#
_cell.length_a   1.000
_cell.length_b   1.000
_cell.length_c   1.000
_cell.angle_alpha   90.00
_cell.angle_beta   90.00
_cell.angle_gamma   90.00
#
_symmetry.space_group_name_H-M   'P 1'
#
loop_
_entity.id
_entity.type
_entity.pdbx_description
1 polymer ?
#
loop_
_entity_poly.entity_id
_entity_poly.type
_entity_poly.pdbx_seq_one_letter_code
_entity_poly.pdbx_strand_id
1 'polypeptide(L)' 'MNAEDELLESLRTFNDCEIRVYTRFATEWRDQRLTDGSQAEVSFWNSVISMLVEERYRRKEEVQRLETMFQTGQDPG' A
#
# COMPACT_ATOMS: atom_id res chain seq x y z
N MET A 1 5.30 -19.45 -1.30
CA MET A 1 4.89 -18.05 -1.10
C MET A 1 5.98 -17.19 -1.73
N ASN A 2 5.64 -16.29 -2.65
CA ASN A 2 6.62 -15.36 -3.24
C ASN A 2 6.95 -14.28 -2.19
N ALA A 3 8.16 -13.71 -2.21
CA ALA A 3 8.55 -12.60 -1.32
C ALA A 3 7.61 -11.39 -1.46
N GLU A 4 7.02 -11.19 -2.64
CA GLU A 4 5.98 -10.19 -2.88
C GLU A 4 4.69 -10.48 -2.10
N ASP A 5 4.23 -11.74 -2.09
CA ASP A 5 3.06 -12.16 -1.31
C ASP A 5 3.31 -11.97 0.19
N GLU A 6 4.51 -12.29 0.67
CA GLU A 6 4.90 -12.11 2.08
C GLU A 6 4.88 -10.63 2.49
N LEU A 7 5.35 -9.76 1.61
CA LEU A 7 5.31 -8.31 1.83
C LEU A 7 3.87 -7.80 1.82
N LEU A 8 3.04 -8.22 0.87
CA LEU A 8 1.62 -7.86 0.81
C LEU A 8 0.87 -8.29 2.08
N GLU A 9 1.06 -9.52 2.54
CA GLU A 9 0.45 -9.99 3.79
C GLU A 9 0.94 -9.18 5.00
N SER A 10 2.21 -8.81 5.03
CA SER A 10 2.76 -7.95 6.09
C SER A 10 2.10 -6.56 6.08
N LEU A 11 1.90 -5.96 4.91
CA LEU A 11 1.27 -4.65 4.77
C LEU A 11 -0.19 -4.63 5.25
N ARG A 12 -0.90 -5.75 5.19
CA ARG A 12 -2.28 -5.85 5.72
C ARG A 12 -2.34 -5.62 7.24
N THR A 13 -1.25 -5.89 7.95
CA THR A 13 -1.18 -5.68 9.41
C THR A 13 -0.98 -4.23 9.82
N PHE A 14 -0.53 -3.38 8.89
CA PHE A 14 -0.28 -1.98 9.21
C PHE A 14 -1.58 -1.24 9.51
N ASN A 15 -1.54 -0.17 10.27
CA ASN A 15 -2.63 0.80 10.34
C ASN A 15 -2.45 1.89 9.28
N ASP A 16 -3.45 2.75 9.11
CA ASP A 16 -3.44 3.80 8.09
C ASP A 16 -2.31 4.83 8.30
N CYS A 17 -1.91 5.08 9.54
CA CYS A 17 -0.78 5.96 9.85
C CYS A 17 0.53 5.32 9.38
N GLU A 18 0.73 4.05 9.68
CA GLU A 18 1.90 3.27 9.28
C GLU A 18 2.02 3.23 7.75
N ILE A 19 0.94 2.91 7.02
CA ILE A 19 0.95 2.95 5.55
C ILE A 19 1.40 4.31 5.04
N ARG A 20 0.84 5.42 5.55
CA ARG A 20 1.21 6.77 5.13
C ARG A 20 2.68 7.09 5.39
N VAL A 21 3.18 6.74 6.58
CA VAL A 21 4.58 6.97 6.97
C VAL A 21 5.52 6.15 6.07
N TYR A 22 5.20 4.86 5.85
CA TYR A 22 6.00 4.00 4.99
C TYR A 22 5.95 4.41 3.53
N THR A 23 4.81 4.87 2.99
CA THR A 23 4.73 5.39 1.62
C THR A 23 5.64 6.61 1.43
N ARG A 24 5.63 7.52 2.42
CA ARG A 24 6.53 8.68 2.41
C ARG A 24 7.99 8.25 2.43
N PHE A 25 8.36 7.37 3.37
CA PHE A 25 9.72 6.86 3.49
C PHE A 25 10.17 6.17 2.19
N ALA A 26 9.37 5.24 1.65
CA ALA A 26 9.68 4.55 0.40
C ALA A 26 9.88 5.52 -0.77
N THR A 27 9.12 6.61 -0.81
CA THR A 27 9.28 7.67 -1.82
C THR A 27 10.61 8.42 -1.65
N GLU A 28 10.95 8.82 -0.42
CA GLU A 28 12.22 9.50 -0.12
C GLU A 28 13.44 8.63 -0.51
N TRP A 29 13.38 7.32 -0.21
CA TRP A 29 14.44 6.37 -0.62
C TRP A 29 14.50 6.16 -2.12
N ARG A 30 13.36 6.04 -2.79
CA ARG A 30 13.31 5.94 -4.25
C ARG A 30 13.96 7.15 -4.91
N ASP A 31 13.67 8.35 -4.42
CA ASP A 31 14.21 9.60 -4.96
C ASP A 31 15.72 9.73 -4.71
N GLN A 32 16.19 9.25 -3.54
CA GLN A 32 17.63 9.15 -3.28
C GLN A 32 18.31 8.20 -4.27
N ARG A 33 17.77 7.00 -4.50
CA ARG A 33 18.35 6.03 -5.45
C ARG A 33 18.28 6.50 -6.90
N LEU A 34 17.25 7.28 -7.25
CA LEU A 34 17.16 7.94 -8.55
C LEU A 34 18.29 8.95 -8.73
N THR A 35 18.59 9.72 -7.69
CA THR A 35 19.72 10.67 -7.68
C THR A 35 21.07 9.96 -7.82
N ASP A 36 21.21 8.79 -7.20
CA ASP A 36 22.42 7.96 -7.28
C ASP A 36 22.55 7.17 -8.61
N GLY A 37 21.55 7.26 -9.50
CA GLY A 37 21.55 6.58 -10.81
C GLY A 37 21.23 5.08 -10.74
N SER A 38 20.74 4.57 -9.60
CA SER A 38 20.48 3.15 -9.37
C SER A 38 19.07 2.74 -9.81
N GLN A 39 18.89 2.48 -11.12
CA GLN A 39 17.57 2.20 -11.69
C GLN A 39 16.90 0.91 -11.18
N ALA A 40 17.69 -0.11 -10.84
CA ALA A 40 17.17 -1.36 -10.28
C ALA A 40 16.50 -1.11 -8.92
N GLU A 41 17.12 -0.30 -8.06
CA GLU A 41 16.57 0.03 -6.74
C GLU A 41 15.38 1.00 -6.85
N VAL A 42 15.42 1.94 -7.81
CA VAL A 42 14.25 2.78 -8.12
C VAL A 42 13.05 1.92 -8.48
N SER A 43 13.26 0.89 -9.31
CA SER A 43 12.21 -0.03 -9.74
C SER A 43 11.65 -0.84 -8.56
N PHE A 44 12.52 -1.34 -7.68
CA PHE A 44 12.13 -2.00 -6.44
C PHE A 44 11.25 -1.09 -5.56
N TRP A 45 11.70 0.13 -5.29
CA TRP A 45 10.93 1.04 -4.44
C TRP A 45 9.61 1.47 -5.08
N ASN A 46 9.54 1.58 -6.41
CA ASN A 46 8.28 1.81 -7.11
C ASN A 46 7.29 0.66 -6.87
N SER A 47 7.73 -0.60 -6.91
CA SER A 47 6.86 -1.74 -6.56
C SER A 47 6.36 -1.66 -5.12
N VAL A 48 7.24 -1.31 -4.17
CA VAL A 48 6.84 -1.12 -2.75
C VAL A 48 5.81 0.00 -2.59
N ILE A 49 6.01 1.12 -3.27
CA ILE A 49 5.06 2.24 -3.27
C ILE A 49 3.72 1.81 -3.85
N SER A 50 3.71 1.09 -4.98
CA SER A 50 2.48 0.57 -5.58
C SER A 50 1.71 -0.32 -4.62
N MET A 51 2.37 -1.28 -3.96
CA MET A 51 1.73 -2.16 -2.97
C MET A 51 1.12 -1.38 -1.80
N LEU A 52 1.81 -0.36 -1.28
CA LEU A 52 1.29 0.49 -0.21
C LEU A 52 0.06 1.31 -0.66
N VAL A 53 0.07 1.79 -1.90
CA VAL A 53 -1.03 2.56 -2.48
C VAL A 53 -2.25 1.66 -2.70
N GLU A 54 -2.05 0.46 -3.25
CA GLU A 54 -3.09 -0.55 -3.45
C GLU A 54 -3.74 -0.95 -2.13
N GLU A 55 -2.94 -1.20 -1.10
CA GLU A 55 -3.44 -1.53 0.24
C GLU A 55 -4.30 -0.39 0.82
N ARG A 56 -3.93 0.86 0.58
CA ARG A 56 -4.74 2.02 0.97
C ARG A 56 -6.07 2.07 0.20
N TYR A 57 -6.07 1.76 -1.09
CA TYR A 57 -7.30 1.70 -1.88
C TYR A 57 -8.22 0.58 -1.40
N ARG A 58 -7.69 -0.63 -1.18
CA ARG A 58 -8.42 -1.77 -0.64
C ARG A 58 -9.13 -1.44 0.66
N ARG A 59 -8.45 -0.77 1.59
CA ARG A 59 -9.06 -0.33 2.86
C ARG A 59 -10.16 0.69 2.66
N LYS A 60 -9.96 1.64 1.75
CA LYS A 60 -10.97 2.64 1.43
C LYS A 60 -12.23 1.97 0.87
N GLU A 61 -12.08 1.00 -0.01
CA GLU A 61 -13.18 0.20 -0.56
C GLU A 61 -13.90 -0.59 0.55
N GLU A 62 -13.16 -1.22 1.44
CA GLU A 62 -13.74 -1.96 2.58
C GLU A 62 -14.51 -1.02 3.52
N VAL A 63 -13.97 0.16 3.84
CA VAL A 63 -14.70 1.17 4.62
C VAL A 63 -15.99 1.58 3.92
N GLN A 64 -15.93 1.85 2.62
CA GLN A 64 -17.11 2.24 1.84
C GLN A 64 -18.16 1.12 1.77
N ARG A 65 -17.73 -0.14 1.67
CA ARG A 65 -18.58 -1.32 1.75
C ARG A 65 -19.25 -1.43 3.11
N LEU A 66 -18.50 -1.30 4.20
CA LEU A 66 -19.03 -1.34 5.57
C LEU A 66 -20.01 -0.18 5.84
N GLU A 67 -19.73 1.02 5.34
CA GLU A 67 -20.65 2.17 5.41
C GLU A 67 -21.96 1.88 4.66
N THR A 68 -21.86 1.29 3.46
CA THR A 68 -23.03 0.92 2.65
C THR A 68 -23.85 -0.18 3.33
N MET A 69 -23.19 -1.18 3.91
CA MET A 69 -23.83 -2.23 4.71
C MET A 69 -24.56 -1.65 5.92
N PHE A 70 -23.94 -0.71 6.62
CA PHE A 70 -24.54 -0.05 7.76
C PHE A 70 -25.79 0.75 7.37
N GLN A 71 -25.78 1.41 6.21
CA GLN A 71 -26.89 2.22 5.73
C GLN A 71 -28.04 1.40 5.15
N THR A 72 -27.75 0.34 4.41
CA THR A 72 -28.75 -0.42 3.64
C THR A 72 -29.15 -1.74 4.30
N GLY A 73 -28.36 -2.24 5.25
CA GLY A 73 -28.49 -3.58 5.82
C GLY A 73 -28.09 -4.71 4.87
N GLN A 74 -27.53 -4.38 3.68
CA GLN A 74 -27.12 -5.35 2.66
C GLN A 74 -25.66 -5.16 2.26
N ASP A 75 -24.96 -6.26 2.00
CA ASP A 75 -23.58 -6.27 1.52
C ASP A 75 -23.53 -6.00 0.01
N PRO A 76 -22.91 -4.89 -0.46
CA PRO A 76 -22.87 -4.58 -1.88
C PRO A 76 -21.92 -5.47 -2.70
N GLY A 77 -21.04 -6.24 -2.05
CA GLY A 77 -20.10 -7.16 -2.74
C GLY A 77 -18.92 -6.47 -3.41
#